data_AF-A0A5S9GFU5-F1
#
_entry.id   AF-A0A5S9GFU5-F1
#
_cell.length_a   1.000
_cell.length_b   1.000
_cell.length_c   1.000
_cell.angle_alpha   90.00
_cell.angle_beta   90.00
_cell.angle_gamma   90.00
#
_symmetry.space_group_name_H-M   'P 1'
#
loop_
_entity.id
_entity.type
_entity.pdbx_description
1 polymer ?
#
loop_
_entity_poly.entity_id
_entity_poly.type
_entity_poly.pdbx_seq_one_letter_code
_entity_poly.pdbx_strand_id
1 'polypeptide(L)'
;MAEGYATAGSITEATNMPTVAAFDSGNLEPVAKALKEAYPDKPIIIAGDDDISQSCKMKVKDKASVNVGREKALETAKAVGGVAVFPVFAKGEVPGKDELSQIKPAAYLAHQTASRKLEAHTSGDKPLPDAEVKVLQAAQLSEKQLDIIRRADRYTDFNDLAVNSSLGREGVAMQLKAVIADQLNKKQQQSQVQTEEKKLVQEKEKKRTIRHAM
;
A
#
# COMPACT_ATOMS: atom_id res chain seq x y z
N MET A 1 8.50 7.53 2.41
CA MET A 1 7.44 8.46 1.95
C MET A 1 6.13 7.70 1.86
N ALA A 2 5.00 8.40 1.92
CA ALA A 2 3.66 7.81 1.82
C ALA A 2 2.75 8.72 0.98
N GLU A 3 1.62 8.18 0.52
CA GLU A 3 0.57 8.98 -0.15
C GLU A 3 -0.07 9.96 0.84
N GLY A 4 -0.71 9.45 1.89
CA GLY A 4 -1.45 10.25 2.87
C GLY A 4 -0.59 10.92 3.96
N TYR A 5 -1.06 12.07 4.45
CA TYR A 5 -0.44 12.77 5.59
C TYR A 5 -0.50 11.95 6.88
N ALA A 6 -1.66 11.33 7.19
CA ALA A 6 -1.82 10.50 8.39
C ALA A 6 -0.86 9.31 8.39
N THR A 7 -0.73 8.63 7.26
CA THR A 7 0.23 7.54 7.04
C THR A 7 1.67 8.01 7.23
N ALA A 8 2.07 9.12 6.63
CA ALA A 8 3.40 9.68 6.84
C ALA A 8 3.67 10.09 8.30
N GLY A 9 2.67 10.63 9.00
CA GLY A 9 2.72 10.98 10.42
C GLY A 9 2.95 9.75 11.29
N SER A 10 2.09 8.73 11.14
CA SER A 10 2.19 7.46 11.86
C SER A 10 3.55 6.76 11.66
N ILE A 11 4.10 6.82 10.44
CA ILE A 11 5.44 6.30 10.14
C ILE A 11 6.52 7.10 10.86
N THR A 12 6.45 8.43 10.81
CA THR A 12 7.43 9.30 11.48
C THR A 12 7.43 9.07 12.98
N GLU A 13 6.25 9.01 13.60
CA GLU A 13 6.08 8.73 15.03
C GLU A 13 6.64 7.35 15.42
N ALA A 14 6.35 6.32 14.62
CA ALA A 14 6.76 4.96 14.92
C ALA A 14 8.27 4.72 14.71
N THR A 15 8.87 5.36 13.69
CA THR A 15 10.24 5.08 13.27
C THR A 15 11.26 6.12 13.71
N ASN A 16 10.83 7.34 14.03
CA ASN A 16 11.65 8.53 14.22
C ASN A 16 12.54 8.84 12.99
N MET A 17 12.04 8.51 11.78
CA MET A 17 12.75 8.72 10.51
C MET A 17 12.09 9.83 9.68
N PRO A 18 12.88 10.57 8.87
CA PRO A 18 12.33 11.55 7.94
C PRO A 18 11.35 10.90 6.95
N THR A 19 10.11 11.37 6.96
CA THR A 19 9.05 10.86 6.07
C THR A 19 8.38 12.01 5.35
N VAL A 20 8.12 11.83 4.06
CA VAL A 20 7.47 12.80 3.18
C VAL A 20 6.09 12.26 2.80
N ALA A 21 5.07 13.11 2.86
CA ALA A 21 3.73 12.83 2.32
C ALA A 21 3.63 13.40 0.90
N ALA A 22 3.12 12.61 -0.05
CA ALA A 22 2.88 13.05 -1.42
C ALA A 22 1.49 13.69 -1.62
N PHE A 23 0.61 13.56 -0.62
CA PHE A 23 -0.80 14.00 -0.59
C PHE A 23 -1.76 13.24 -1.50
N ASP A 24 -1.31 12.75 -2.65
CA ASP A 24 -2.10 11.92 -3.55
C ASP A 24 -1.22 10.96 -4.38
N SER A 25 -1.83 9.89 -4.87
CA SER A 25 -1.18 8.86 -5.69
C SER A 25 -0.64 9.36 -7.04
N GLY A 26 -1.18 10.45 -7.59
CA GLY A 26 -0.69 11.08 -8.81
C GLY A 26 0.62 11.86 -8.59
N ASN A 27 0.81 12.40 -7.39
CA ASN A 27 1.99 13.15 -6.99
C ASN A 27 3.12 12.28 -6.41
N LEU A 28 2.83 10.99 -6.16
CA LEU A 28 3.79 10.05 -5.58
C LEU A 28 5.09 9.95 -6.40
N GLU A 29 4.98 9.77 -7.72
CA GLU A 29 6.14 9.63 -8.62
C GLU A 29 6.96 10.92 -8.77
N PRO A 30 6.36 12.10 -9.06
CA PRO A 30 7.08 13.37 -9.08
C PRO A 30 7.86 13.64 -7.79
N VAL A 31 7.24 13.45 -6.62
CA VAL A 31 7.89 13.66 -5.31
C VAL A 31 9.04 12.67 -5.11
N ALA A 32 8.84 11.39 -5.46
CA ALA A 32 9.89 10.38 -5.33
C ALA A 32 11.11 10.72 -6.21
N LYS A 33 10.89 11.20 -7.43
CA LYS A 33 11.97 11.63 -8.33
C LYS A 33 12.75 12.83 -7.76
N ALA A 34 12.04 13.83 -7.26
CA ALA A 34 12.67 14.99 -6.63
C ALA A 34 13.50 14.58 -5.40
N LEU A 35 13.00 13.65 -4.58
CA LEU A 35 13.76 13.11 -3.46
C LEU A 35 14.98 12.30 -3.92
N LYS A 36 14.87 11.56 -5.02
CA LYS A 36 15.98 10.80 -5.58
C LYS A 36 17.08 11.70 -6.11
N GLU A 37 16.71 12.81 -6.73
CA GLU A 37 17.66 13.81 -7.23
C GLU A 37 18.36 14.54 -6.08
N ALA A 38 17.60 14.97 -5.07
CA ALA A 38 18.16 15.64 -3.89
C ALA A 38 19.01 14.71 -3.01
N TYR A 39 18.66 13.42 -2.95
CA TYR A 39 19.34 12.42 -2.14
C TYR A 39 19.65 11.14 -2.94
N PRO A 40 20.56 11.19 -3.94
CA PRO A 40 20.86 10.05 -4.81
C PRO A 40 21.32 8.82 -4.04
N ASP A 41 21.98 9.06 -2.91
CA ASP A 41 22.54 8.03 -2.06
C ASP A 41 21.58 7.42 -1.03
N LYS A 42 20.38 7.96 -0.86
CA LYS A 42 19.45 7.44 0.14
C LYS A 42 18.51 6.41 -0.52
N PRO A 43 18.21 5.29 0.15
CA PRO A 43 17.15 4.40 -0.30
C PRO A 43 15.82 5.14 -0.22
N ILE A 44 14.98 4.97 -1.24
CA ILE A 44 13.61 5.50 -1.24
C ILE A 44 12.67 4.35 -0.95
N ILE A 45 11.93 4.49 0.15
CA ILE A 45 10.93 3.53 0.58
C ILE A 45 9.57 4.21 0.49
N ILE A 46 8.66 3.59 -0.26
CA ILE A 46 7.31 4.07 -0.48
C ILE A 46 6.38 3.17 0.33
N ALA A 47 5.78 3.72 1.36
CA ALA A 47 4.70 3.09 2.09
C ALA A 47 3.41 3.33 1.31
N GLY A 48 2.90 2.28 0.67
CA GLY A 48 1.69 2.34 -0.14
C GLY A 48 0.48 1.78 0.59
N ASP A 49 -0.68 2.18 0.12
CA ASP A 49 -1.98 1.72 0.62
C ASP A 49 -2.38 0.41 -0.10
N ASP A 50 -3.07 -0.48 0.61
CA ASP A 50 -3.51 -1.78 0.10
C ASP A 50 -5.04 -1.93 0.24
N ASP A 51 -5.78 -1.25 -0.64
CA ASP A 51 -7.25 -1.23 -0.65
C ASP A 51 -7.86 -2.53 -1.21
N ILE A 52 -7.78 -3.62 -0.44
CA ILE A 52 -8.25 -4.94 -0.87
C ILE A 52 -9.78 -5.00 -1.10
N SER A 53 -10.55 -4.11 -0.46
CA SER A 53 -12.01 -4.10 -0.55
C SER A 53 -12.52 -3.69 -1.94
N GLN A 54 -11.70 -2.99 -2.72
CA GLN A 54 -12.04 -2.56 -4.08
C GLN A 54 -12.38 -3.75 -4.99
N SER A 55 -11.78 -4.92 -4.74
CA SER A 55 -12.11 -6.17 -5.45
C SER A 55 -13.57 -6.60 -5.29
N CYS A 56 -14.21 -6.24 -4.17
CA CYS A 56 -15.61 -6.49 -3.88
C CYS A 56 -16.53 -5.35 -4.36
N LYS A 57 -15.98 -4.16 -4.63
CA LYS A 57 -16.75 -2.92 -4.89
C LYS A 57 -16.83 -2.58 -6.38
N MET A 58 -15.77 -2.81 -7.14
CA MET A 58 -15.66 -2.41 -8.55
C MET A 58 -15.98 -3.56 -9.50
N LYS A 59 -16.57 -3.24 -10.67
CA LYS A 59 -16.70 -4.22 -11.75
C LYS A 59 -15.36 -4.34 -12.46
N VAL A 60 -14.93 -5.57 -12.73
CA VAL A 60 -13.69 -5.89 -13.49
C VAL A 60 -13.61 -5.18 -14.86
N LYS A 61 -14.74 -4.71 -15.41
CA LYS A 61 -14.80 -3.98 -16.70
C LYS A 61 -14.42 -2.50 -16.59
N ASP A 62 -14.41 -1.91 -15.39
CA ASP A 62 -13.89 -0.57 -15.19
C ASP A 62 -12.36 -0.69 -15.21
N LYS A 63 -11.72 -0.30 -16.31
CA LYS A 63 -10.25 -0.38 -16.53
C LYS A 63 -9.39 0.36 -15.48
N ALA A 64 -9.99 0.92 -14.45
CA ALA A 64 -9.28 1.46 -13.31
C ALA A 64 -8.71 0.29 -12.50
N SER A 65 -7.40 0.35 -12.25
CA SER A 65 -6.69 -0.48 -11.29
C SER A 65 -7.54 -0.79 -10.07
N VAL A 66 -7.72 -2.07 -9.74
CA VAL A 66 -8.49 -2.50 -8.57
C VAL A 66 -7.84 -1.97 -7.29
N ASN A 67 -6.54 -1.68 -7.27
CA ASN A 67 -5.87 -1.14 -6.10
C ASN A 67 -4.85 -0.06 -6.51
N VAL A 68 -5.38 1.15 -6.73
CA VAL A 68 -4.60 2.28 -7.30
C VAL A 68 -3.42 2.64 -6.40
N GLY A 69 -3.62 2.69 -5.08
CA GLY A 69 -2.54 2.98 -4.12
C GLY A 69 -1.38 1.99 -4.24
N ARG A 70 -1.71 0.69 -4.28
CA ARG A 70 -0.70 -0.38 -4.43
C ARG A 70 0.04 -0.32 -5.75
N GLU A 71 -0.68 -0.17 -6.85
CA GLU A 71 -0.08 -0.11 -8.19
C GLU A 71 0.81 1.13 -8.33
N LYS A 72 0.35 2.30 -7.88
CA LYS A 72 1.12 3.56 -7.94
C LYS A 72 2.37 3.51 -7.07
N ALA A 73 2.29 2.91 -5.89
CA ALA A 73 3.46 2.71 -5.04
C ALA A 73 4.52 1.81 -5.71
N LEU A 74 4.09 0.73 -6.36
CA LEU A 74 4.98 -0.18 -7.10
C LEU A 74 5.60 0.48 -8.34
N GLU A 75 4.79 1.20 -9.12
CA GLU A 75 5.25 1.96 -10.28
C GLU A 75 6.30 3.00 -9.87
N THR A 76 6.00 3.77 -8.82
CA THR A 76 6.89 4.80 -8.30
C THR A 76 8.19 4.20 -7.77
N ALA A 77 8.12 3.10 -7.02
CA ALA A 77 9.30 2.39 -6.52
C ALA A 77 10.20 1.97 -7.68
N LYS A 78 9.62 1.39 -8.72
CA LYS A 78 10.34 1.01 -9.93
C LYS A 78 10.97 2.21 -10.64
N ALA A 79 10.24 3.33 -10.76
CA ALA A 79 10.72 4.52 -11.45
C ALA A 79 11.95 5.16 -10.80
N VAL A 80 12.11 5.05 -9.48
CA VAL A 80 13.22 5.68 -8.73
C VAL A 80 14.26 4.68 -8.21
N GLY A 81 14.12 3.40 -8.54
CA GLY A 81 14.95 2.32 -7.98
C GLY A 81 14.80 2.19 -6.46
N GLY A 82 13.61 2.48 -5.94
CA GLY A 82 13.23 2.33 -4.55
C GLY A 82 12.49 1.01 -4.29
N VAL A 83 11.84 0.92 -3.12
CA VAL A 83 11.04 -0.24 -2.71
C VAL A 83 9.66 0.23 -2.23
N ALA A 84 8.61 -0.46 -2.68
CA ALA A 84 7.26 -0.30 -2.15
C ALA A 84 7.04 -1.29 -1.00
N VAL A 85 6.41 -0.83 0.08
CA VAL A 85 6.07 -1.62 1.26
C VAL A 85 4.60 -1.41 1.57
N PHE A 86 3.94 -2.50 1.95
CA PHE A 86 2.52 -2.54 2.31
C PHE A 86 2.39 -3.05 3.75
N PRO A 87 1.41 -2.55 4.52
CA PRO A 87 1.22 -2.97 5.90
C PRO A 87 0.85 -4.45 5.99
N VAL A 88 1.43 -5.14 6.98
CA VAL A 88 1.02 -6.49 7.37
C VAL A 88 0.28 -6.39 8.69
N PHE A 89 -0.96 -6.86 8.70
CA PHE A 89 -1.84 -6.81 9.88
C PHE A 89 -1.80 -8.13 10.66
N ALA A 90 -2.32 -8.13 11.89
CA ALA A 90 -2.39 -9.34 12.69
C ALA A 90 -3.37 -10.35 12.09
N LYS A 91 -3.18 -11.62 12.47
CA LYS A 91 -4.01 -12.72 11.97
C LYS A 91 -5.49 -12.49 12.30
N GLY A 92 -6.34 -12.50 11.27
CA GLY A 92 -7.78 -12.34 11.40
C GLY A 92 -8.28 -10.89 11.28
N GLU A 93 -7.39 -9.89 11.29
CA GLU A 93 -7.77 -8.49 11.09
C GLU A 93 -8.17 -8.25 9.64
N VAL A 94 -7.33 -8.68 8.70
CA VAL A 94 -7.59 -8.58 7.26
C VAL A 94 -8.33 -9.82 6.77
N PRO A 95 -9.43 -9.68 6.01
CA PRO A 95 -10.12 -10.81 5.42
C PRO A 95 -9.26 -11.52 4.37
N GLY A 96 -9.36 -12.85 4.34
CA GLY A 96 -8.71 -13.66 3.32
C GLY A 96 -9.34 -13.49 1.94
N LYS A 97 -8.60 -13.90 0.90
CA LYS A 97 -9.13 -13.91 -0.48
C LYS A 97 -10.40 -14.73 -0.63
N ASP A 98 -10.48 -15.86 0.08
CA ASP A 98 -11.65 -16.73 0.06
C ASP A 98 -12.87 -16.04 0.69
N GLU A 99 -12.68 -15.24 1.74
CA GLU A 99 -13.74 -14.43 2.34
C GLU A 99 -14.22 -13.34 1.39
N LEU A 100 -13.29 -12.58 0.80
CA LEU A 100 -13.60 -11.52 -0.17
C LEU A 100 -14.36 -12.07 -1.39
N SER A 101 -14.03 -13.27 -1.84
CA SER A 101 -14.69 -13.92 -2.98
C SER A 101 -16.18 -14.22 -2.76
N GLN A 102 -16.63 -14.26 -1.49
CA GLN A 102 -18.04 -14.45 -1.13
C GLN A 102 -18.90 -13.21 -1.45
N ILE A 103 -18.25 -12.09 -1.79
CA ILE A 103 -18.90 -10.81 -2.06
C ILE A 103 -18.62 -10.43 -3.50
N LYS A 104 -19.60 -10.71 -4.37
CA LYS A 104 -19.53 -10.31 -5.77
C LYS A 104 -19.82 -8.81 -5.90
N PRO A 105 -19.15 -8.09 -6.80
CA PRO A 105 -19.42 -6.67 -7.05
C PRO A 105 -20.90 -6.34 -7.31
N ALA A 106 -21.60 -7.21 -8.05
CA ALA A 106 -23.04 -7.04 -8.29
C ALA A 106 -23.88 -7.11 -7.00
N ALA A 107 -23.53 -7.99 -6.06
CA ALA A 107 -24.23 -8.12 -4.78
C ALA A 107 -23.95 -6.92 -3.88
N TYR A 108 -22.71 -6.42 -3.86
CA TYR A 108 -22.36 -5.21 -3.13
C TYR A 108 -23.14 -3.98 -3.64
N LEU A 109 -23.20 -3.79 -4.96
CA LEU A 109 -23.97 -2.69 -5.58
C LEU A 109 -25.47 -2.80 -5.30
N ALA A 110 -26.02 -4.02 -5.35
CA ALA A 110 -27.41 -4.27 -5.01
C ALA A 110 -27.70 -3.89 -3.55
N HIS A 111 -26.82 -4.30 -2.62
CA HIS A 111 -26.92 -3.90 -1.22
C HIS A 111 -26.82 -2.39 -1.02
N GLN A 112 -25.86 -1.69 -1.65
CA GLN A 112 -25.77 -0.23 -1.54
C GLN A 112 -27.04 0.47 -2.02
N THR A 113 -27.60 0.02 -3.15
CA THR A 113 -28.83 0.57 -3.71
C THR A 113 -30.02 0.31 -2.78
N ALA A 114 -30.11 -0.91 -2.25
CA ALA A 114 -31.15 -1.30 -1.30
C ALA A 114 -31.07 -0.49 -0.01
N SER A 115 -29.89 -0.38 0.62
CA SER A 115 -29.68 0.37 1.84
C SER A 115 -30.07 1.85 1.68
N ARG A 116 -29.65 2.51 0.60
CA ARG A 116 -30.04 3.91 0.32
C ARG A 116 -31.55 4.08 0.16
N LYS A 117 -32.20 3.19 -0.58
CA LYS A 117 -33.66 3.23 -0.79
C LYS A 117 -34.44 2.97 0.50
N LEU A 118 -34.00 2.00 1.30
CA LEU A 118 -34.62 1.67 2.59
C LEU A 118 -34.44 2.80 3.61
N GLU A 119 -33.28 3.47 3.62
CA GLU A 119 -33.05 4.66 4.44
C GLU A 119 -33.99 5.81 4.06
N ALA A 120 -34.12 6.11 2.76
CA ALA A 120 -35.04 7.13 2.25
C ALA A 120 -36.53 6.80 2.52
N HIS A 121 -36.88 5.51 2.54
CA HIS A 121 -38.20 5.05 2.97
C HIS A 121 -38.41 5.27 4.47
N THR A 122 -37.42 4.91 5.29
CA THR A 122 -37.49 5.00 6.76
C THR A 122 -37.53 6.46 7.24
N SER A 123 -36.83 7.36 6.54
CA SER A 123 -36.85 8.80 6.83
C SER A 123 -38.10 9.52 6.32
N GLY A 124 -38.96 8.83 5.54
CA GLY A 124 -40.17 9.40 4.95
C GLY A 124 -39.95 10.28 3.71
N ASP A 125 -38.71 10.43 3.24
CA ASP A 125 -38.36 11.25 2.07
C ASP A 125 -38.93 10.64 0.77
N LYS A 126 -38.81 9.32 0.62
CA LYS A 126 -39.38 8.57 -0.51
C LYS A 126 -40.00 7.27 -0.02
N PRO A 127 -41.26 7.30 0.43
CA PRO A 127 -41.97 6.11 0.87
C PRO A 127 -42.09 5.08 -0.28
N LEU A 128 -41.89 3.81 0.04
CA LEU A 128 -41.94 2.69 -0.90
C LEU A 128 -43.09 1.75 -0.51
N PRO A 129 -43.70 1.04 -1.47
CA PRO A 129 -44.66 -0.01 -1.17
C PRO A 129 -44.01 -1.17 -0.41
N ASP A 130 -44.74 -1.82 0.51
CA ASP A 130 -44.26 -2.95 1.32
C ASP A 130 -43.62 -4.08 0.50
N ALA A 131 -44.14 -4.35 -0.70
CA ALA A 131 -43.60 -5.35 -1.60
C ALA A 131 -42.18 -4.98 -2.09
N GLU A 132 -41.94 -3.70 -2.41
CA GLU A 132 -40.61 -3.22 -2.81
C GLU A 132 -39.65 -3.25 -1.61
N VAL A 133 -40.11 -2.87 -0.42
CA VAL A 133 -39.31 -2.96 0.81
C VAL A 133 -38.79 -4.38 1.05
N LYS A 134 -39.64 -5.41 0.92
CA LYS A 134 -39.24 -6.81 1.09
C LYS A 134 -38.19 -7.25 0.07
N VAL A 135 -38.32 -6.83 -1.18
CA VAL A 135 -37.34 -7.15 -2.24
C VAL A 135 -36.00 -6.50 -1.94
N LEU A 136 -36.00 -5.24 -1.49
CA LEU A 136 -34.77 -4.52 -1.15
C LEU A 136 -34.08 -5.12 0.09
N GLN A 137 -34.84 -5.52 1.11
CA GLN A 137 -34.30 -6.22 2.28
C GLN A 137 -33.62 -7.55 1.88
N ALA A 138 -34.24 -8.32 0.98
CA ALA A 138 -33.66 -9.57 0.46
C ALA A 138 -32.38 -9.35 -0.38
N ALA A 139 -32.18 -8.14 -0.92
CA ALA A 139 -30.99 -7.77 -1.69
C ALA A 139 -29.82 -7.28 -0.81
N GLN A 140 -30.01 -7.12 0.51
CA GLN A 140 -28.95 -6.71 1.41
C GLN A 140 -27.96 -7.86 1.66
N LEU A 141 -26.68 -7.51 1.82
CA LEU A 141 -25.66 -8.45 2.26
C LEU A 141 -25.95 -8.93 3.69
N SER A 142 -25.58 -10.17 3.97
CA SER A 142 -25.65 -10.73 5.31
C SER A 142 -24.67 -10.03 6.26
N GLU A 143 -24.93 -10.10 7.58
CA GLU A 143 -24.01 -9.54 8.60
C GLU A 143 -22.57 -10.07 8.47
N LYS A 144 -22.39 -11.35 8.10
CA LYS A 144 -21.06 -11.91 7.87
C LYS A 144 -20.35 -11.26 6.68
N GLN A 145 -21.07 -11.00 5.60
CA GLN A 145 -20.51 -10.30 4.42
C GLN A 145 -20.22 -8.83 4.74
N LEU A 146 -21.07 -8.18 5.54
CA LEU A 146 -20.81 -6.82 6.00
C LEU A 146 -19.59 -6.75 6.92
N ASP A 147 -19.38 -7.72 7.80
CA ASP A 147 -18.17 -7.83 8.62
C ASP A 147 -16.90 -7.95 7.75
N ILE A 148 -16.93 -8.80 6.72
CA ILE A 148 -15.81 -8.94 5.77
C ILE A 148 -15.48 -7.57 5.13
N ILE A 149 -16.48 -6.82 4.66
CA ILE A 149 -16.25 -5.49 4.07
C ILE A 149 -15.71 -4.51 5.10
N ARG A 150 -16.30 -4.47 6.31
CA ARG A 150 -15.85 -3.57 7.38
C ARG A 150 -14.38 -3.84 7.75
N ARG A 151 -13.97 -5.11 7.83
CA ARG A 151 -12.57 -5.47 8.05
C ARG A 151 -11.69 -5.06 6.86
N ALA A 152 -12.13 -5.31 5.63
CA ALA A 152 -11.39 -4.92 4.43
C ALA A 152 -11.18 -3.41 4.32
N ASP A 153 -12.13 -2.60 4.79
CA ASP A 153 -12.06 -1.13 4.77
C ASP A 153 -11.30 -0.53 5.97
N ARG A 154 -11.07 -1.31 7.02
CA ARG A 154 -10.43 -0.84 8.26
C ARG A 154 -8.91 -1.04 8.28
N TYR A 155 -8.39 -1.82 7.35
CA TYR A 155 -7.01 -2.29 7.35
C TYR A 155 -6.42 -2.13 5.95
N THR A 156 -6.10 -0.90 5.56
CA THR A 156 -5.59 -0.60 4.22
C THR A 156 -4.18 -0.03 4.24
N ASP A 157 -3.83 0.78 5.26
CA ASP A 157 -2.55 1.52 5.27
C ASP A 157 -1.75 1.36 6.59
N PHE A 158 -0.58 2.00 6.67
CA PHE A 158 0.24 1.99 7.88
C PHE A 158 -0.34 2.83 9.03
N ASN A 159 -1.26 3.75 8.75
CA ASN A 159 -1.97 4.48 9.79
C ASN A 159 -3.01 3.57 10.47
N ASP A 160 -3.71 2.74 9.71
CA ASP A 160 -4.59 1.68 10.24
C ASP A 160 -3.78 0.65 11.03
N LEU A 161 -2.58 0.29 10.56
CA LEU A 161 -1.69 -0.58 11.34
C LEU A 161 -1.33 0.07 12.68
N ALA A 162 -1.11 1.39 12.71
CA ALA A 162 -0.80 2.12 13.94
C ALA A 162 -1.98 2.23 14.91
N VAL A 163 -3.19 2.44 14.41
CA VAL A 163 -4.36 2.87 15.20
C VAL A 163 -5.41 1.77 15.37
N ASN A 164 -5.62 0.93 14.35
CA ASN A 164 -6.69 -0.07 14.31
C ASN A 164 -6.20 -1.50 14.58
N SER A 165 -4.94 -1.79 14.32
CA SER A 165 -4.36 -3.13 14.55
C SER A 165 -3.90 -3.32 15.99
N SER A 166 -4.01 -4.57 16.44
CA SER A 166 -3.39 -5.06 17.67
C SER A 166 -1.86 -4.93 17.68
N LEU A 167 -1.21 -4.84 16.52
CA LEU A 167 0.24 -4.60 16.41
C LEU A 167 0.63 -3.15 16.72
N GLY A 168 -0.29 -2.21 16.49
CA GLY A 168 -0.11 -0.78 16.75
C GLY A 168 1.13 -0.15 16.10
N ARG A 169 1.56 0.98 16.68
CA ARG A 169 2.76 1.71 16.23
C ARG A 169 4.05 0.86 16.27
N GLU A 170 4.14 -0.11 17.18
CA GLU A 170 5.29 -1.01 17.23
C GLU A 170 5.34 -1.92 16.00
N GLY A 171 4.19 -2.41 15.53
CA GLY A 171 4.07 -3.14 14.27
C GLY A 171 4.56 -2.32 13.07
N VAL A 172 4.16 -1.06 12.99
CA VAL A 172 4.66 -0.11 11.97
C VAL A 172 6.18 0.01 12.03
N ALA A 173 6.72 0.25 13.23
CA ALA A 173 8.15 0.42 13.44
C ALA A 173 8.94 -0.82 13.03
N MET A 174 8.47 -2.01 13.42
CA MET A 174 9.12 -3.29 13.13
C MET A 174 9.19 -3.54 11.62
N GLN A 175 8.07 -3.39 10.91
CA GLN A 175 7.99 -3.65 9.48
C GLN A 175 8.87 -2.69 8.69
N LEU A 176 8.80 -1.39 8.98
CA LEU A 176 9.57 -0.39 8.23
C LEU A 176 11.06 -0.42 8.58
N LYS A 177 11.43 -0.58 9.85
CA LYS A 177 12.85 -0.69 10.24
C LYS A 177 13.51 -1.93 9.63
N ALA A 178 12.79 -3.04 9.51
CA ALA A 178 13.30 -4.24 8.85
C ALA A 178 13.62 -3.96 7.37
N VAL A 179 12.72 -3.30 6.64
CA VAL A 179 12.95 -2.94 5.22
C VAL A 179 14.09 -1.92 5.11
N ILE A 180 14.12 -0.89 5.96
CA ILE A 180 15.20 0.10 5.97
C ILE A 180 16.56 -0.58 6.18
N ALA A 181 16.67 -1.45 7.16
CA ALA A 181 17.91 -2.17 7.46
C ALA A 181 18.37 -3.04 6.27
N ASP A 182 17.43 -3.77 5.64
CA ASP A 182 17.70 -4.57 4.44
C ASP A 182 18.24 -3.70 3.28
N GLN A 183 17.61 -2.55 3.02
CA GLN A 183 18.04 -1.65 1.94
C GLN A 183 19.42 -1.03 2.21
N LEU A 184 19.70 -0.65 3.45
CA LEU A 184 21.01 -0.12 3.83
C LEU A 184 22.11 -1.18 3.69
N ASN A 185 21.84 -2.42 4.13
CA ASN A 185 22.79 -3.52 4.02
C ASN A 185 23.10 -3.87 2.56
N LYS A 186 22.08 -3.97 1.70
CA LYS A 186 22.24 -4.21 0.26
C LYS A 186 23.12 -3.14 -0.39
N LYS A 187 22.90 -1.88 -0.03
CA LYS A 187 23.71 -0.77 -0.56
C LYS A 187 25.17 -0.86 -0.10
N GLN A 188 25.42 -1.15 1.19
CA GLN A 188 26.78 -1.31 1.70
C GLN A 188 27.53 -2.45 1.01
N GLN A 189 26.88 -3.60 0.80
CA GLN A 189 27.46 -4.72 0.07
C GLN A 189 27.79 -4.35 -1.39
N GLN A 190 26.88 -3.66 -2.09
CA GLN A 190 27.14 -3.21 -3.46
C GLN A 190 28.32 -2.24 -3.54
N SER A 191 28.43 -1.29 -2.60
CA SER A 191 29.56 -0.36 -2.54
C SER A 191 30.89 -1.07 -2.25
N GLN A 192 30.90 -2.10 -1.39
CA GLN A 192 32.09 -2.91 -1.11
C GLN A 192 32.54 -3.69 -2.35
N VAL A 193 31.62 -4.40 -3.01
CA VAL A 193 31.92 -5.16 -4.24
C VAL A 193 32.49 -4.26 -5.33
N GLN A 194 31.87 -3.10 -5.59
CA GLN A 194 32.38 -2.14 -6.58
C GLN A 194 33.78 -1.61 -6.22
N THR A 195 34.07 -1.46 -4.93
CA THR A 195 35.38 -0.99 -4.46
C THR A 195 36.45 -2.07 -4.68
N GLU A 196 36.13 -3.33 -4.39
CA GLU A 196 37.02 -4.47 -4.61
C GLU A 196 37.29 -4.72 -6.10
N GLU A 197 36.26 -4.66 -6.94
CA GLU A 197 36.40 -4.78 -8.39
C GLU A 197 37.30 -3.69 -8.98
N LYS A 198 37.12 -2.43 -8.56
CA LYS A 198 37.99 -1.32 -8.98
C LYS A 198 39.44 -1.55 -8.57
N LYS A 199 39.69 -2.05 -7.36
CA LYS A 199 41.05 -2.39 -6.89
C LYS A 199 41.66 -3.51 -7.74
N LEU A 200 40.90 -4.56 -8.03
CA LEU A 200 41.36 -5.68 -8.86
C LEU A 200 41.68 -5.26 -10.30
N VAL A 201 40.85 -4.40 -10.91
CA VAL A 201 41.11 -3.85 -12.25
C VAL A 201 42.38 -3.02 -12.26
N GLN A 202 42.54 -2.09 -11.32
CA GLN A 202 43.74 -1.26 -11.20
C GLN A 202 45.01 -2.09 -10.96
N GLU A 203 44.94 -3.15 -10.16
CA GLU A 203 46.07 -4.04 -9.93
C GLU A 203 46.46 -4.82 -11.20
N LYS A 204 45.47 -5.30 -11.96
CA LYS A 204 45.70 -5.96 -13.26
C LYS A 204 46.30 -5.02 -14.30
N GLU A 205 45.84 -3.77 -14.36
CA GLU A 205 46.39 -2.74 -15.25
C GLU A 205 47.85 -2.43 -14.90
N LYS A 206 48.16 -2.17 -13.62
CA LYS A 206 49.55 -1.97 -13.16
C LYS A 206 50.46 -3.12 -13.56
N LYS A 207 50.01 -4.37 -13.36
CA LYS A 207 50.76 -5.58 -13.77
C LYS A 207 50.99 -5.66 -15.29
N ARG A 208 50.03 -5.22 -16.12
CA ARG A 208 50.18 -5.18 -17.58
C ARG A 208 51.16 -4.12 -18.05
N THR A 209 51.13 -2.93 -17.45
CA THR A 209 52.04 -1.82 -17.80
C THR A 209 53.49 -2.16 -17.46
N ILE A 210 53.73 -2.77 -16.30
CA ILE A 210 55.08 -3.22 -15.91
C ILE A 210 55.64 -4.24 -16.91
N ARG A 211 54.80 -5.18 -17.39
CA ARG A 211 55.22 -6.19 -18.38
C ARG A 211 55.55 -5.64 -19.77
N HIS A 212 54.98 -4.50 -20.16
CA HIS A 212 55.27 -3.87 -21.46
C HIS A 212 56.48 -2.92 -21.42
N ALA A 213 56.96 -2.57 -20.22
CA ALA A 213 58.10 -1.66 -20.03
C ALA A 213 59.45 -2.41 -19.85
N MET A 214 59.43 -3.74 -19.85
CA MET A 214 60.60 -4.63 -19.89
C MET A 214 60.76 -5.20 -21.30
#